data_AF-A0A1S8NFS6-F1
#
_entry.id   AF-A0A1S8NFS6-F1
#
_cell.length_a   1.000
_cell.length_b   1.000
_cell.length_c   1.000
_cell.angle_alpha   90.00
_cell.angle_beta   90.00
_cell.angle_gamma   90.00
#
_symmetry.space_group_name_H-M   'P 1'
#
loop_
_entity.id
_entity.type
_entity.pdbx_description
1 polymer ?
#
loop_
_entity_poly.entity_id
_entity_poly.type
_entity_poly.pdbx_seq_one_letter_code
_entity_poly.pdbx_strand_id
1 'polypeptide(L)'
;MDFTQYITQNALILIPALYILGMIIKNTERIPNKDIPLILLAAGIAGTVGIMGFNVQAIVQGILVTGASVYANQLFKQCNKKDE
;
A
#
# COMPACT_ATOMS: atom_id res chain seq x y z
N MET A 1 5.34 -9.41 21.21
CA MET A 1 5.53 -9.69 19.77
C MET A 1 5.73 -8.36 19.09
N ASP A 2 6.97 -8.05 18.71
CA ASP A 2 7.32 -6.80 18.05
C ASP A 2 6.84 -6.83 16.60
N PHE A 3 5.68 -6.20 16.34
CA PHE A 3 5.15 -6.03 14.98
C PHE A 3 6.15 -5.31 14.05
N THR A 4 7.07 -4.54 14.62
CA THR A 4 8.23 -3.91 13.98
C THR A 4 9.27 -4.89 13.43
N GLN A 5 9.25 -6.16 13.84
CA GLN A 5 10.10 -7.21 13.25
C GLN A 5 9.47 -7.85 12.00
N TYR A 6 8.14 -7.76 11.87
CA TYR A 6 7.40 -8.33 10.75
C TYR A 6 7.29 -7.39 9.55
N ILE A 7 7.54 -6.10 9.70
CA ILE A 7 7.71 -5.13 8.59
C ILE A 7 9.11 -4.53 8.77
N THR A 8 10.02 -4.81 7.85
CA THR A 8 11.36 -4.20 7.90
C THR A 8 11.22 -2.67 7.85
N GLN A 9 12.04 -1.92 8.60
CA GLN A 9 11.99 -0.45 8.59
C GLN A 9 11.97 0.16 7.18
N ASN A 10 12.64 -0.48 6.22
CA ASN A 10 12.65 -0.06 4.82
C ASN A 10 11.30 -0.22 4.10
N ALA A 11 10.43 -1.12 4.56
CA ALA A 11 9.10 -1.34 3.99
C ALA A 11 8.05 -0.36 4.58
N LEU A 12 8.29 0.19 5.78
CA LEU A 12 7.42 1.22 6.38
C LEU A 12 7.39 2.51 5.55
N ILE A 13 8.51 2.88 4.90
CA ILE A 13 8.56 4.07 4.03
C ILE A 13 7.70 3.89 2.76
N LEU A 14 7.42 2.64 2.39
CA LEU A 14 6.61 2.32 1.23
C LEU A 14 5.13 2.63 1.48
N ILE A 15 4.66 2.59 2.73
CA ILE A 15 3.26 2.88 3.08
C ILE A 15 2.83 4.31 2.67
N PRO A 16 3.51 5.39 3.10
CA PRO A 16 3.17 6.75 2.67
C PRO A 16 3.45 6.97 1.17
N ALA A 17 4.48 6.33 0.61
CA ALA A 17 4.76 6.40 -0.83
C ALA A 17 3.60 5.82 -1.67
N LEU A 18 3.14 4.61 -1.31
CA LEU A 18 1.99 3.94 -1.93
C LEU A 18 0.71 4.75 -1.76
N TYR A 19 0.52 5.41 -0.61
CA TYR A 19 -0.64 6.26 -0.38
C TYR A 19 -0.68 7.47 -1.34
N ILE A 20 0.45 8.17 -1.50
CA ILE A 20 0.58 9.28 -2.46
C ILE A 20 0.36 8.78 -3.89
N LEU A 21 0.99 7.65 -4.25
CA LEU A 21 0.84 7.03 -5.56
C LEU A 21 -0.63 6.67 -5.84
N GLY A 22 -1.32 6.11 -4.85
CA GLY A 22 -2.75 5.82 -4.92
C GLY A 22 -3.63 7.06 -5.05
N MET A 23 -3.28 8.17 -4.41
CA MET A 23 -3.97 9.45 -4.61
C MET A 23 -3.76 10.02 -6.01
N ILE A 24 -2.55 9.92 -6.57
CA ILE A 24 -2.24 10.36 -7.95
C ILE A 24 -3.06 9.54 -8.96
N ILE A 25 -3.06 8.21 -8.81
CA ILE A 25 -3.86 7.32 -9.66
C ILE A 25 -5.36 7.62 -9.50
N LYS A 26 -5.84 7.84 -8.26
CA LYS A 26 -7.24 8.16 -8.01
C LYS A 26 -7.69 9.49 -8.62
N ASN A 27 -6.82 10.50 -8.66
CA ASN A 27 -7.09 11.77 -9.34
C ASN A 27 -7.04 11.65 -10.86
N THR A 28 -6.52 10.55 -11.39
CA THR A 28 -6.54 10.27 -12.83
C THR A 28 -7.91 9.70 -13.20
N GLU A 29 -8.79 10.53 -13.76
CA GLU A 29 -10.15 10.15 -14.23
C GLU A 29 -10.19 8.99 -15.24
N ARG A 30 -9.03 8.58 -15.78
CA ARG A 30 -8.91 7.44 -16.70
C ARG A 30 -8.96 6.08 -16.03
N ILE A 31 -8.76 5.99 -14.71
CA ILE A 31 -8.63 4.70 -14.01
C ILE A 31 -9.82 4.50 -13.04
N PRO A 32 -10.64 3.46 -13.21
CA PRO A 32 -11.75 3.21 -12.30
C PRO A 32 -11.23 2.81 -10.91
N ASN A 33 -11.93 3.24 -9.86
CA ASN A 33 -11.53 3.00 -8.46
C ASN A 33 -11.27 1.52 -8.11
N LYS A 34 -11.86 0.58 -8.87
CA LYS A 34 -11.70 -0.86 -8.68
C LYS A 34 -10.29 -1.36 -9.06
N ASP A 35 -9.62 -0.68 -9.98
CA ASP A 35 -8.32 -1.12 -10.49
C ASP A 35 -7.15 -0.48 -9.71
N ILE A 36 -7.43 0.58 -8.94
CA ILE A 36 -6.45 1.25 -8.08
C ILE A 36 -5.74 0.25 -7.14
N PRO A 37 -6.44 -0.62 -6.38
CA PRO A 37 -5.79 -1.60 -5.52
C PRO A 37 -4.84 -2.54 -6.28
N LEU A 38 -5.20 -2.94 -7.50
CA LEU A 38 -4.41 -3.86 -8.31
C LEU A 38 -3.10 -3.20 -8.76
N ILE A 39 -3.17 -1.93 -9.17
CA ILE A 39 -2.01 -1.14 -9.58
C ILE A 39 -1.09 -0.87 -8.39
N LEU A 40 -1.65 -0.48 -7.23
CA LEU A 40 -0.85 -0.31 -6.01
C LEU A 40 -0.20 -1.63 -5.58
N LEU A 41 -0.87 -2.78 -5.75
CA LEU A 41 -0.30 -4.07 -5.40
C LEU A 41 0.93 -4.39 -6.23
N ALA A 42 0.84 -4.20 -7.55
CA ALA A 42 1.99 -4.35 -8.44
C ALA A 42 3.13 -3.38 -8.05
N ALA A 43 2.80 -2.11 -7.78
CA ALA A 43 3.78 -1.12 -7.35
C ALA A 43 4.42 -1.44 -5.98
N GLY A 44 3.65 -1.97 -5.03
CA GLY A 44 4.12 -2.32 -3.70
C GLY A 44 5.02 -3.56 -3.71
N ILE A 45 4.69 -4.57 -4.53
CA ILE A 45 5.56 -5.73 -4.76
C ILE A 45 6.85 -5.27 -5.46
N ALA A 46 6.75 -4.45 -6.52
CA ALA A 46 7.93 -3.95 -7.21
C ALA A 46 8.84 -3.11 -6.28
N GLY A 47 8.25 -2.25 -5.45
CA GLY A 47 8.99 -1.41 -4.51
C GLY A 47 9.68 -2.22 -3.40
N THR A 48 8.99 -3.20 -2.82
CA THR A 48 9.60 -4.08 -1.81
C THR A 48 10.67 -5.00 -2.39
N VAL A 49 10.46 -5.54 -3.60
CA VAL A 49 11.48 -6.31 -4.33
C VAL A 49 12.69 -5.44 -4.69
N GLY A 50 12.50 -4.18 -5.07
CA GLY A 50 13.60 -3.25 -5.36
C GLY A 50 14.43 -2.89 -4.12
N ILE A 51 13.82 -2.85 -2.94
CA ILE A 51 14.47 -2.50 -1.67
C ILE A 51 15.13 -3.71 -1.02
N MET A 52 14.44 -4.86 -0.99
CA MET A 52 14.85 -6.05 -0.24
C MET A 52 15.47 -7.13 -1.13
N GLY A 53 15.49 -6.92 -2.44
CA GLY A 53 15.90 -7.90 -3.43
C GLY A 53 14.80 -8.88 -3.81
N PHE A 54 15.06 -9.71 -4.83
CA PHE A 54 14.13 -10.72 -5.30
C PHE A 54 14.09 -11.91 -4.33
N ASN A 55 13.16 -11.87 -3.38
CA ASN A 55 12.90 -12.94 -2.42
C ASN A 55 11.39 -13.06 -2.14
N VAL A 56 10.94 -14.26 -1.77
CA VAL A 56 9.57 -14.53 -1.34
C VAL A 56 9.13 -13.58 -0.21
N GLN A 57 10.03 -13.27 0.73
CA GLN A 57 9.76 -12.33 1.82
C GLN A 57 9.43 -10.94 1.28
N ALA A 58 10.17 -10.44 0.28
CA ALA A 58 9.92 -9.14 -0.32
C ALA A 58 8.53 -9.09 -0.99
N ILE A 59 8.15 -10.15 -1.69
CA ILE A 59 6.83 -10.25 -2.33
C ILE A 59 5.72 -10.21 -1.27
N VAL A 60 5.85 -10.99 -0.20
CA VAL A 60 4.88 -11.02 0.91
C VAL A 60 4.80 -9.64 1.60
N GLN A 61 5.94 -8.98 1.82
CA GLN A 61 6.00 -7.60 2.33
C GLN A 61 5.24 -6.63 1.44
N GLY A 62 5.44 -6.72 0.11
CA GLY A 62 4.76 -5.85 -0.85
C GLY A 62 3.25 -5.98 -0.77
N ILE A 63 2.75 -7.21 -0.61
CA ILE A 63 1.32 -7.48 -0.44
C ILE A 63 0.81 -6.90 0.89
N LEU A 64 1.51 -7.15 1.99
CA LEU A 64 1.12 -6.69 3.33
C LEU A 64 1.11 -5.14 3.42
N VAL A 65 2.14 -4.48 2.90
CA VAL A 65 2.27 -3.02 2.91
C VAL A 65 1.23 -2.37 2.00
N THR A 66 0.99 -2.93 0.81
CA THR A 66 -0.10 -2.47 -0.07
C THR A 66 -1.44 -2.63 0.61
N GLY A 67 -1.72 -3.81 1.18
CA GLY A 67 -2.95 -4.08 1.91
C GLY A 67 -3.15 -3.06 3.03
N ALA A 68 -2.13 -2.85 3.86
CA ALA A 68 -2.16 -1.86 4.93
C ALA A 68 -2.45 -0.44 4.40
N SER A 69 -1.84 -0.02 3.30
CA SER A 69 -2.07 1.30 2.70
C SER A 69 -3.49 1.47 2.14
N VAL A 70 -4.00 0.47 1.42
CA VAL A 70 -5.36 0.50 0.84
C VAL A 70 -6.43 0.39 1.93
N TYR A 71 -6.27 -0.51 2.90
CA TYR A 71 -7.20 -0.63 4.03
C TYR A 71 -7.14 0.60 4.94
N ALA A 72 -5.97 1.18 5.21
CA ALA A 72 -5.87 2.43 5.95
C ALA A 72 -6.63 3.56 5.25
N ASN A 73 -6.55 3.67 3.92
CA ASN A 73 -7.33 4.63 3.14
C ASN A 73 -8.84 4.36 3.22
N GLN A 74 -9.27 3.08 3.22
CA GLN A 74 -10.68 2.74 3.41
C GLN A 74 -11.17 3.04 4.83
N LEU A 75 -10.38 2.69 5.85
CA LEU A 75 -10.66 2.99 7.26
C LEU A 75 -10.71 4.50 7.50
N PHE A 76 -9.79 5.28 6.92
CA PHE A 76 -9.81 6.73 7.00
C PHE A 76 -11.06 7.33 6.34
N LYS A 77 -11.48 6.81 5.17
CA LYS A 77 -12.74 7.20 4.54
C LYS A 77 -13.97 6.78 5.35
N GLN A 78 -13.94 5.63 6.02
CA GLN A 78 -15.01 5.17 6.90
C GLN A 78 -15.09 5.99 8.19
N CYS A 79 -13.95 6.36 8.78
CA CYS A 79 -13.90 7.25 9.95
C CYS A 79 -14.38 8.66 9.62
N ASN A 80 -14.07 9.20 8.45
CA ASN A 80 -14.63 10.48 7.98
C ASN A 80 -16.07 10.36 7.45
N LYS A 81 -16.67 9.16 7.48
CA LYS A 81 -18.09 8.93 7.17
C LYS A 81 -18.96 8.73 8.42
N LYS A 82 -18.41 8.95 9.62
CA LYS A 82 -19.18 9.28 10.82
C LYS A 82 -19.22 10.81 10.88
N ASP A 83 -20.32 11.53 10.80
CA ASP A 83 -21.71 11.23 11.12
C ASP A 83 -22.61 11.96 10.11
N GLU A 84 -23.56 11.25 9.49
CA GLU A 84 -24.88 11.79 9.13
C GLU A 84 -25.93 10.76 9.55
#